data_AF-A0A351Z272-F1
#
_entry.id   AF-A0A351Z272-F1
#
_cell.length_a   1.000
_cell.length_b   1.000
_cell.length_c   1.000
_cell.angle_alpha   90.00
_cell.angle_beta   90.00
_cell.angle_gamma   90.00
#
_symmetry.space_group_name_H-M   'P 1'
#
loop_
_entity.id
_entity.type
_entity.pdbx_description
1 polymer ?
#
loop_
_entity_poly.entity_id
_entity_poly.type
_entity_poly.pdbx_seq_one_letter_code
_entity_poly.pdbx_strand_id
1 'polypeptide(L)'
;MKKLFTLLSILLMFAASSFAKRLPPPEVAMLTKENLVYRSAVNVSDNGKWFFGIVVIESAEEPKNSRSVPIYAIEMDKYLEKDVQWKFIKSMEFRDENTITIINERNHTFELNINTLEVKCVNVKNNVFRCNFRAKERYKCISGDINKIFKMVINTENSKAESK
;
A
#
# COMPACT_ATOMS: atom_id res chain seq x y z
N MET A 1 21.21 -45.48 11.97
CA MET A 1 21.86 -44.28 11.40
C MET A 1 21.44 -43.98 9.96
N LYS A 2 21.52 -44.93 9.02
CA LYS A 2 21.14 -44.70 7.60
C LYS A 2 19.71 -44.17 7.39
N LYS A 3 18.71 -44.72 8.12
CA LYS A 3 17.28 -44.32 8.02
C LYS A 3 16.98 -42.89 8.50
N LEU A 4 17.78 -42.35 9.44
CA LEU A 4 17.62 -41.00 9.98
C LEU A 4 18.11 -39.94 8.98
N PHE A 5 19.22 -40.23 8.30
CA PHE A 5 19.74 -39.38 7.22
C PHE A 5 18.79 -39.31 6.02
N THR A 6 18.10 -40.42 5.69
CA THR A 6 17.11 -40.43 4.60
C THR A 6 15.90 -39.57 4.94
N LEU A 7 15.39 -39.65 6.18
CA LEU A 7 14.26 -38.83 6.63
C LEU A 7 14.60 -37.33 6.63
N LEU A 8 15.81 -36.98 7.08
CA LEU A 8 16.29 -35.60 7.11
C LEU A 8 16.45 -35.02 5.69
N SER A 9 16.97 -35.82 4.76
CA SER A 9 17.10 -35.43 3.35
C SER A 9 15.74 -35.19 2.68
N ILE A 10 14.75 -36.03 2.97
CA ILE A 10 13.39 -35.86 2.43
C ILE A 10 12.75 -34.59 3.02
N LEU A 11 12.91 -34.34 4.32
CA LEU A 11 12.39 -33.15 4.98
C LEU A 11 13.00 -31.84 4.44
N LEU A 12 14.31 -31.84 4.14
CA LEU A 12 15.01 -30.71 3.51
C LEU A 12 14.53 -30.44 2.09
N MET A 13 14.17 -31.48 1.32
CA MET A 13 13.61 -31.29 -0.03
C MET A 13 12.19 -30.73 -0.01
N PHE A 14 11.34 -31.13 0.95
CA PHE A 14 9.99 -30.56 1.09
C PHE A 14 10.01 -29.09 1.55
N ALA A 15 11.02 -28.67 2.33
CA ALA A 15 11.17 -27.27 2.73
C ALA A 15 11.60 -26.35 1.57
N ALA A 16 12.28 -26.88 0.55
CA ALA A 16 12.81 -26.09 -0.56
C ALA A 16 11.77 -25.75 -1.64
N SER A 17 10.61 -26.42 -1.66
CA SER A 17 9.60 -26.25 -2.72
C SER A 17 8.54 -25.18 -2.43
N SER A 18 8.60 -24.51 -1.29
CA SER A 18 7.61 -23.49 -0.91
C SER A 18 8.00 -22.10 -1.41
N PHE A 19 8.16 -21.92 -2.73
CA PHE A 19 8.10 -20.59 -3.34
C PHE A 19 6.62 -20.19 -3.41
N ALA A 20 6.11 -19.64 -2.31
CA ALA A 20 4.74 -19.17 -2.23
C ALA A 20 4.58 -17.93 -3.13
N LYS A 21 4.20 -18.15 -4.39
CA LYS A 21 3.80 -17.07 -5.31
C LYS A 21 2.64 -16.31 -4.67
N ARG A 22 2.74 -14.98 -4.60
CA ARG A 22 1.71 -14.15 -3.99
C ARG A 22 0.37 -14.33 -4.73
N LEU A 23 -0.72 -14.45 -3.97
CA LEU A 23 -2.07 -14.42 -4.53
C LEU A 23 -2.33 -13.08 -5.22
N PRO A 24 -3.15 -13.03 -6.27
CA PRO A 24 -3.54 -11.76 -6.87
C PRO A 24 -4.16 -10.84 -5.81
N PRO A 25 -4.00 -9.51 -5.94
CA PRO A 25 -4.64 -8.59 -5.02
C PRO A 25 -6.17 -8.79 -5.07
N PRO A 26 -6.86 -8.58 -3.93
CA PRO A 26 -8.32 -8.64 -3.91
C PRO A 26 -8.92 -7.57 -4.82
N GLU A 27 -10.02 -7.92 -5.47
CA GLU A 27 -10.81 -6.96 -6.24
C GLU A 27 -11.57 -6.04 -5.27
N VAL A 28 -11.46 -4.73 -5.49
CA VAL A 28 -12.08 -3.70 -4.65
C VAL A 28 -13.16 -3.01 -5.48
N ALA A 29 -14.40 -3.08 -5.02
CA ALA A 29 -15.52 -2.42 -5.68
C ALA A 29 -15.29 -0.90 -5.74
N MET A 30 -15.61 -0.31 -6.89
CA MET A 30 -15.61 1.15 -7.04
C MET A 30 -16.76 1.74 -6.21
N LEU A 31 -16.50 2.88 -5.59
CA LEU A 31 -17.56 3.66 -4.94
C LEU A 31 -17.95 4.81 -5.86
N THR A 32 -19.23 5.13 -5.92
CA THR A 32 -19.75 6.26 -6.69
C THR A 32 -20.56 7.14 -5.77
N LYS A 33 -20.30 8.45 -5.83
CA LYS A 33 -21.12 9.45 -5.16
C LYS A 33 -21.23 10.67 -6.06
N GLU A 34 -22.45 11.08 -6.34
CA GLU A 34 -22.74 12.15 -7.30
C GLU A 34 -22.07 11.84 -8.66
N ASN A 35 -21.25 12.76 -9.18
CA ASN A 35 -20.50 12.60 -10.42
C ASN A 35 -19.05 12.11 -10.19
N LEU A 36 -18.72 11.60 -9.00
CA LEU A 36 -17.36 11.15 -8.66
C LEU A 36 -17.31 9.64 -8.42
N VAL A 37 -16.30 9.01 -9.02
CA VAL A 37 -15.94 7.61 -8.84
C VAL A 37 -14.65 7.53 -8.04
N TYR A 38 -14.65 6.69 -7.02
CA TYR A 38 -13.52 6.42 -6.14
C TYR A 38 -13.07 4.99 -6.37
N ARG A 39 -11.84 4.81 -6.85
CA ARG A 39 -11.26 3.49 -7.11
C ARG A 39 -9.92 3.33 -6.40
N SER A 40 -9.67 2.15 -5.86
CA SER A 40 -8.34 1.82 -5.33
C SER A 40 -7.34 1.70 -6.48
N ALA A 41 -6.14 2.20 -6.27
CA ALA A 41 -5.01 1.93 -7.14
C ALA A 41 -3.71 1.84 -6.31
N VAL A 42 -2.61 1.60 -7.00
CA VAL A 42 -1.28 1.59 -6.41
C VAL A 42 -0.37 2.55 -7.15
N ASN A 43 0.58 3.11 -6.43
CA ASN A 43 1.69 3.84 -7.03
C ASN A 43 2.99 3.34 -6.37
N VAL A 44 4.04 3.18 -7.16
CA VAL A 44 5.36 2.81 -6.67
C VAL A 44 6.32 3.89 -7.14
N SER A 45 7.12 4.42 -6.21
CA SER A 45 8.12 5.43 -6.57
C SER A 45 9.14 4.88 -7.57
N ASP A 46 9.69 5.72 -8.43
CA ASP A 46 10.59 5.30 -9.51
C ASP A 46 11.83 4.58 -9.00
N ASN A 47 12.35 5.03 -7.85
CA ASN A 47 13.48 4.38 -7.18
C ASN A 47 13.11 3.06 -6.48
N GLY A 48 11.86 2.62 -6.57
CA GLY A 48 11.35 1.40 -5.94
C GLY A 48 11.46 1.40 -4.43
N LYS A 49 11.62 2.56 -3.80
CA LYS A 49 11.76 2.71 -2.34
C LYS A 49 10.42 2.77 -1.63
N TRP A 50 9.38 3.30 -2.28
CA TRP A 50 8.09 3.50 -1.67
C TRP A 50 6.98 2.85 -2.49
N PHE A 51 6.10 2.13 -1.81
CA PHE A 51 4.84 1.65 -2.34
C PHE A 51 3.71 2.44 -1.68
N PHE A 52 2.74 2.91 -2.46
CA PHE A 52 1.60 3.67 -1.99
C PHE A 52 0.31 2.93 -2.32
N GLY A 53 -0.56 2.80 -1.31
CA GLY A 53 -1.98 2.55 -1.56
C GLY A 53 -2.66 3.89 -1.80
N ILE A 54 -3.31 4.04 -2.95
CA ILE A 54 -3.94 5.30 -3.36
C ILE A 54 -5.43 5.10 -3.65
N VAL A 55 -6.21 6.15 -3.47
CA VAL A 55 -7.55 6.26 -4.04
C VAL A 55 -7.48 7.24 -5.20
N VAL A 56 -7.91 6.82 -6.37
CA VAL A 56 -8.12 7.69 -7.52
C VAL A 56 -9.56 8.14 -7.51
N ILE A 57 -9.75 9.45 -7.62
CA ILE A 57 -11.04 10.12 -7.70
C ILE A 57 -11.15 10.63 -9.13
N GLU A 58 -12.16 10.22 -9.88
CA GLU A 58 -12.38 10.62 -11.27
C GLU A 58 -13.83 11.02 -11.49
N SER A 59 -14.07 11.96 -12.42
CA SER A 59 -15.44 12.28 -12.83
C SER A 59 -16.03 11.10 -13.62
N ALA A 60 -17.29 10.74 -13.34
CA ALA A 60 -18.00 9.72 -14.10
C ALA A 60 -18.27 10.17 -15.55
N GLU A 61 -18.52 11.46 -15.75
CA GLU A 61 -18.74 12.07 -17.06
C GLU A 61 -17.43 12.38 -17.80
N GLU A 62 -16.40 12.84 -17.07
CA GLU A 62 -15.08 13.19 -17.63
C GLU A 62 -13.94 12.43 -16.92
N PRO A 63 -13.74 11.12 -17.21
CA PRO A 63 -12.74 10.30 -16.50
C PRO A 63 -11.29 10.79 -16.63
N LYS A 64 -11.01 11.69 -17.60
CA LYS A 64 -9.68 12.32 -17.76
C LYS A 64 -9.33 13.24 -16.59
N ASN A 65 -10.32 13.79 -15.90
CA ASN A 65 -10.13 14.63 -14.72
C ASN A 65 -10.03 13.72 -13.50
N SER A 66 -8.83 13.18 -13.26
CA SER A 66 -8.56 12.30 -12.12
C SER A 66 -7.59 12.94 -11.12
N ARG A 67 -7.82 12.65 -9.84
CA ARG A 67 -6.96 13.05 -8.73
C ARG A 67 -6.61 11.84 -7.89
N SER A 68 -5.32 11.66 -7.63
CA SER A 68 -4.83 10.60 -6.74
C SER A 68 -4.68 11.13 -5.31
N VAL A 69 -5.21 10.39 -4.35
CA VAL A 69 -5.06 10.65 -2.92
C VAL A 69 -4.29 9.49 -2.28
N PRO A 70 -3.08 9.73 -1.76
CA PRO A 70 -2.33 8.68 -1.08
C PRO A 70 -2.94 8.38 0.29
N ILE A 71 -3.25 7.11 0.54
CA ILE A 71 -3.87 6.65 1.79
C ILE A 71 -2.80 6.19 2.78
N TYR A 72 -1.81 5.45 2.29
CA TYR A 72 -0.65 5.01 3.06
C TYR A 72 0.55 4.81 2.15
N ALA A 73 1.73 4.79 2.77
CA ALA A 73 3.01 4.54 2.11
C ALA A 73 3.78 3.45 2.85
N ILE A 74 4.50 2.60 2.12
CA ILE A 74 5.31 1.50 2.62
C ILE A 74 6.71 1.70 2.09
N GLU A 75 7.68 1.86 2.99
CA GLU A 75 9.09 1.81 2.60
C GLU A 75 9.46 0.36 2.29
N MET A 76 9.90 0.11 1.06
CA MET A 76 10.32 -1.19 0.59
C MET A 76 11.78 -1.45 0.98
N ASP A 77 12.01 -2.65 1.51
CA ASP A 77 13.34 -3.20 1.71
C ASP A 77 13.92 -3.63 0.36
N LYS A 78 15.09 -3.10 0.03
CA LYS A 78 15.82 -3.42 -1.20
C LYS A 78 16.34 -4.86 -1.25
N TYR A 79 16.39 -5.55 -0.10
CA TYR A 79 16.85 -6.94 0.00
C TYR A 79 15.72 -7.96 -0.12
N LEU A 80 14.47 -7.51 -0.22
CA LEU A 80 13.30 -8.37 -0.39
C LEU A 80 12.65 -8.13 -1.77
N GLU A 81 12.01 -9.16 -2.30
CA GLU A 81 11.24 -9.03 -3.54
C GLU A 81 10.09 -8.03 -3.38
N LYS A 82 9.84 -7.23 -4.42
CA LYS A 82 8.89 -6.11 -4.34
C LYS A 82 7.45 -6.58 -4.13
N ASP A 83 7.03 -7.57 -4.89
CA ASP A 83 5.67 -8.12 -4.88
C ASP A 83 5.29 -8.74 -3.53
N VAL A 84 6.23 -9.36 -2.83
CA VAL A 84 6.05 -9.87 -1.44
C VAL A 84 5.74 -8.74 -0.46
N GLN A 85 6.29 -7.55 -0.72
CA GLN A 85 6.19 -6.39 0.16
C GLN A 85 4.95 -5.54 -0.11
N TRP A 86 4.38 -5.60 -1.31
CA TRP A 86 3.17 -4.87 -1.65
C TRP A 86 2.02 -5.23 -0.71
N LYS A 87 1.28 -4.21 -0.25
CA LYS A 87 0.06 -4.39 0.55
C LYS A 87 -1.03 -3.55 -0.04
N PHE A 88 -2.04 -4.17 -0.62
CA PHE A 88 -3.08 -3.50 -1.39
C PHE A 88 -4.22 -3.04 -0.51
N ILE A 89 -4.98 -2.06 -0.98
CA ILE A 89 -6.33 -1.81 -0.47
C ILE A 89 -7.14 -3.06 -0.82
N LYS A 90 -7.93 -3.54 0.15
CA LYS A 90 -8.80 -4.71 -0.02
C LYS A 90 -10.27 -4.43 0.23
N SER A 91 -10.59 -3.29 0.83
CA SER A 91 -11.96 -2.83 1.04
C SER A 91 -12.01 -1.31 1.04
N MET A 92 -13.09 -0.80 0.48
CA MET A 92 -13.50 0.60 0.54
C MET A 92 -15.01 0.63 0.76
N GLU A 93 -15.47 1.45 1.69
CA GLU A 93 -16.90 1.63 1.95
C GLU A 93 -17.18 3.06 2.42
N PHE A 94 -18.33 3.62 2.05
CA PHE A 94 -18.79 4.85 2.69
C PHE A 94 -19.20 4.54 4.12
N ARG A 95 -18.54 5.19 5.09
CA ARG A 95 -18.95 5.15 6.50
C ARG A 95 -20.13 6.08 6.75
N ASP A 96 -20.07 7.25 6.13
CA ASP A 96 -21.04 8.32 6.21
C ASP A 96 -20.97 9.16 4.92
N GLU A 97 -21.74 10.26 4.87
CA GLU A 97 -21.81 11.16 3.72
C GLU A 97 -20.45 11.67 3.26
N ASN A 98 -19.50 11.87 4.17
CA ASN A 98 -18.25 12.57 3.83
C ASN A 98 -17.02 11.69 3.99
N THR A 99 -17.18 10.43 4.39
CA THR A 99 -16.06 9.60 4.82
C THR A 99 -16.09 8.23 4.17
N ILE A 100 -14.98 7.88 3.53
CA ILE A 100 -14.72 6.53 3.04
C ILE A 100 -13.80 5.82 4.04
N THR A 101 -14.25 4.69 4.57
CA THR A 101 -13.40 3.74 5.29
C THR A 101 -12.64 2.90 4.28
N ILE A 102 -11.32 2.77 4.48
CA ILE A 102 -10.41 2.05 3.60
C ILE A 102 -9.63 1.05 4.44
N ILE A 103 -9.58 -0.21 4.00
CA ILE A 103 -8.87 -1.28 4.69
C ILE A 103 -7.85 -1.91 3.74
N ASN A 104 -6.61 -2.08 4.21
CA ASN A 104 -5.57 -2.77 3.45
C ASN A 104 -5.47 -4.27 3.79
N GLU A 105 -4.64 -5.01 3.05
CA GLU A 105 -4.38 -6.45 3.28
C GLU A 105 -3.86 -6.78 4.69
N ARG A 106 -3.33 -5.80 5.43
CA ARG A 106 -2.89 -5.96 6.83
C ARG A 106 -4.01 -5.67 7.85
N ASN A 107 -5.25 -5.44 7.40
CA ASN A 107 -6.36 -5.00 8.23
C ASN A 107 -6.14 -3.64 8.91
N HIS A 108 -5.29 -2.78 8.34
CA HIS A 108 -5.17 -1.41 8.80
C HIS A 108 -6.35 -0.60 8.25
N THR A 109 -6.99 0.17 9.13
CA THR A 109 -8.15 1.00 8.79
C THR A 109 -7.76 2.46 8.66
N PHE A 110 -8.18 3.07 7.57
CA PHE A 110 -8.03 4.49 7.25
C PHE A 110 -9.39 5.10 6.94
N GLU A 111 -9.51 6.40 7.16
CA GLU A 111 -10.67 7.21 6.84
C GLU A 111 -10.24 8.34 5.91
N LEU A 112 -10.84 8.42 4.73
CA LEU A 112 -10.67 9.52 3.79
C LEU A 112 -11.89 10.43 3.88
N ASN A 113 -11.69 11.69 4.26
CA ASN A 113 -12.72 12.70 4.11
C ASN A 113 -12.77 13.14 2.64
N ILE A 114 -13.90 12.95 1.96
CA ILE A 114 -14.00 13.21 0.51
C ILE A 114 -14.06 14.69 0.15
N ASN A 115 -14.40 15.56 1.10
CA ASN A 115 -14.48 17.02 0.89
C ASN A 115 -13.11 17.67 1.08
N THR A 116 -12.38 17.29 2.14
CA THR A 116 -11.06 17.87 2.46
C THR A 116 -9.90 17.07 1.88
N LEU A 117 -10.14 15.81 1.50
CA LEU A 117 -9.15 14.82 1.09
C LEU A 117 -8.12 14.50 2.17
N GLU A 118 -8.45 14.79 3.43
CA GLU A 118 -7.65 14.42 4.58
C GLU A 118 -7.81 12.93 4.87
N VAL A 119 -6.69 12.28 5.17
CA VAL A 119 -6.65 10.85 5.52
C VAL A 119 -6.28 10.70 6.99
N LYS A 120 -7.11 9.96 7.72
CA LYS A 120 -6.91 9.61 9.13
C LYS A 120 -6.68 8.11 9.27
N CYS A 121 -5.79 7.71 10.17
CA CYS A 121 -5.64 6.30 10.56
C CYS A 121 -6.47 6.03 11.84
N VAL A 122 -7.26 4.96 11.84
CA VAL A 122 -8.35 4.75 12.82
C VAL A 122 -8.07 3.59 13.76
N ASN A 123 -7.61 2.46 13.23
CA ASN A 123 -7.34 1.27 14.01
C ASN A 123 -6.05 0.60 13.51
N VAL A 124 -4.99 0.76 14.29
CA VAL A 124 -3.70 0.11 14.08
C VAL A 124 -3.40 -0.73 15.32
N LYS A 125 -4.13 -1.84 15.50
CA LYS A 125 -3.80 -2.83 16.54
C LYS A 125 -2.47 -3.55 16.31
N ASN A 126 -1.76 -3.29 15.21
CA ASN A 126 -0.38 -3.68 14.97
C ASN A 126 0.23 -2.73 13.92
N ASN A 127 0.78 -1.61 14.39
CA ASN A 127 2.03 -0.98 13.93
C ASN A 127 2.19 -0.60 12.41
N VAL A 128 2.88 0.53 12.16
CA VAL A 128 2.81 1.47 11.00
C VAL A 128 4.01 1.47 9.97
N PHE A 129 4.51 2.62 9.47
CA PHE A 129 5.36 2.72 8.27
C PHE A 129 6.50 3.77 8.42
N ARG A 130 7.69 3.28 8.79
CA ARG A 130 9.03 3.83 8.51
C ARG A 130 10.04 2.71 8.81
N CYS A 131 10.95 2.37 7.90
CA CYS A 131 12.04 1.46 8.23
C CYS A 131 13.16 2.28 8.89
N ASN A 132 13.30 2.20 10.22
CA ASN A 132 14.50 2.70 10.90
C ASN A 132 15.16 1.53 11.66
N PHE A 133 16.27 1.02 11.13
CA PHE A 133 16.98 -0.17 11.60
C PHE A 133 17.60 -0.04 13.00
N ARG A 134 17.62 1.16 13.62
CA ARG A 134 18.32 1.40 14.90
C ARG A 134 17.47 1.29 16.16
N ALA A 135 16.14 1.21 16.07
CA ALA A 135 15.27 1.12 17.24
C ALA A 135 14.57 -0.24 17.27
N LYS A 136 14.62 -0.94 18.40
CA LYS A 136 14.00 -2.25 18.66
C LYS A 136 12.46 -2.27 18.59
N GLU A 137 11.83 -1.14 18.29
CA GLU A 137 10.37 -0.97 18.27
C GLU A 137 9.89 -0.82 16.82
N ARG A 138 9.20 -1.85 16.31
CA ARG A 138 8.75 -1.86 14.92
C ARG A 138 7.37 -1.23 14.81
N TYR A 139 7.32 -0.18 14.01
CA TYR A 139 6.20 0.42 13.31
C TYR A 139 5.20 1.37 14.07
N LYS A 140 5.24 2.70 13.82
CA LYS A 140 4.40 3.75 14.49
C LYS A 140 3.80 4.84 13.55
N CYS A 141 2.55 5.28 13.79
CA CYS A 141 1.80 6.27 12.99
C CYS A 141 2.51 7.59 13.18
N ILE A 142 3.10 8.11 12.12
CA ILE A 142 3.70 9.44 12.16
C ILE A 142 2.62 10.39 11.69
N SER A 143 2.20 11.29 12.57
CA SER A 143 1.48 12.49 12.15
C SER A 143 2.39 13.24 11.17
N GLY A 144 2.02 13.27 9.90
CA GLY A 144 2.76 13.94 8.86
C GLY A 144 1.89 14.05 7.63
N ASP A 145 2.07 15.12 6.86
CA ASP A 145 1.33 15.31 5.63
C ASP A 145 1.77 14.27 4.59
N ILE A 146 0.98 13.21 4.42
CA ILE A 146 1.26 12.17 3.42
C ILE A 146 1.34 12.75 2.00
N ASN A 147 0.64 13.87 1.75
CA ASN A 147 0.76 14.58 0.49
C ASN A 147 2.15 15.21 0.33
N LYS A 148 2.82 15.61 1.41
CA LYS A 148 4.21 16.09 1.36
C LYS A 148 5.18 14.98 0.98
N ILE A 149 5.02 13.77 1.53
CA ILE A 149 5.84 12.60 1.15
C ILE A 149 5.60 12.25 -0.32
N PHE A 150 4.34 12.17 -0.73
CA PHE A 150 3.94 11.87 -2.10
C PHE A 150 4.49 12.91 -3.08
N LYS A 151 4.33 14.21 -2.79
CA LYS A 151 4.88 15.32 -3.62
C LYS A 151 6.40 15.32 -3.67
N MET A 152 7.09 15.07 -2.56
CA MET A 152 8.56 14.99 -2.56
C MET A 152 9.05 13.84 -3.44
N VAL A 153 8.38 12.71 -3.39
CA VAL A 153 8.72 11.53 -4.17
C VAL A 153 8.46 11.79 -5.66
N ILE A 154 7.27 12.26 -6.03
CA ILE A 154 6.88 12.49 -7.43
C ILE A 154 7.58 13.71 -8.06
N ASN A 155 7.81 14.80 -7.33
CA ASN A 155 8.47 15.97 -7.92
C ASN A 155 9.97 15.78 -8.16
N THR A 156 10.62 14.85 -7.45
CA THR A 156 12.03 14.46 -7.73
C THR A 156 12.15 13.70 -9.06
N GLU A 157 11.02 13.18 -9.57
CA GLU A 157 10.94 12.39 -10.80
C GLU A 157 10.82 13.30 -12.04
N ASN A 158 10.03 14.37 -11.98
CA ASN A 158 9.91 15.35 -13.07
C ASN A 158 11.23 16.12 -13.36
N SER A 159 12.01 16.46 -12.34
CA SER A 159 13.29 17.17 -12.53
C SER A 159 14.40 16.32 -13.18
N LYS A 160 14.25 14.99 -13.22
CA LYS A 160 15.21 14.08 -13.88
C LYS A 160 14.82 13.74 -15.32
N ALA A 161 13.54 13.93 -15.68
CA ALA A 161 13.06 13.75 -17.05
C ALA A 161 13.43 14.94 -17.96
N GLU A 162 13.61 16.13 -17.39
CA GLU A 162 14.01 17.35 -18.12
C GLU A 162 15.54 17.53 -18.28
N SER A 163 16.35 16.64 -17.70
CA SER A 163 17.82 16.72 -17.75
C SER A 163 18.46 15.67 -18.67
N LYS A 164 17.73 15.12 -19.63
CA LYS A 164 18.22 14.12 -20.60
C LYS A 164 18.04 14.59 -22.02
#